data_AF-A0A5S6R3I9-F1
#
_entry.id   AF-A0A5S6R3I9-F1
#
_cell.length_a   1.000
_cell.length_b   1.000
_cell.length_c   1.000
_cell.angle_alpha   90.00
_cell.angle_beta   90.00
_cell.angle_gamma   90.00
#
_symmetry.space_group_name_H-M   'P 1'
#
loop_
_entity.id
_entity.type
_entity.pdbx_description
1 polymer ?
#
loop_
_entity_poly.entity_id
_entity_poly.type
_entity_poly.pdbx_seq_one_letter_code
_entity_poly.pdbx_strand_id
1 'polypeptide(L)'
;MRDERYNNLAEQGTPYAPLADPTGVAVAVCACDVDVDGREEIYFVNAEAIFGDRPTFGDRLFKWQNNSSFGYQDLLGSVWNQHLHGNYPGRSAVCLDLLGNGWYSVVVATYSFYGVSEFAVIEMDDSHPENDPQSRLIILRDVAYPPTVVTA
;
A
#
# COMPACT_ATOMS: atom_id res chain seq x y z
N MET A 1 -0.74 -39.15 -9.19
CA MET A 1 -0.87 -37.67 -9.28
C MET A 1 -1.50 -37.22 -7.99
N ARG A 2 -0.78 -36.42 -7.18
CA ARG A 2 -1.42 -35.72 -6.06
C ARG A 2 -2.30 -34.64 -6.69
N ASP A 3 -3.54 -34.55 -6.21
CA ASP A 3 -4.49 -33.48 -6.55
C ASP A 3 -3.97 -32.20 -5.88
N GLU A 4 -2.90 -31.61 -6.42
CA GLU A 4 -2.26 -30.40 -5.90
C GLU A 4 -3.07 -29.18 -6.34
N ARG A 5 -4.26 -29.03 -5.75
CA ARG A 5 -5.02 -27.80 -5.84
C ARG A 5 -4.36 -26.76 -4.95
N TYR A 6 -4.20 -25.55 -5.47
CA TYR A 6 -3.82 -24.40 -4.67
C TYR A 6 -4.83 -24.21 -3.54
N ASN A 7 -4.32 -24.09 -2.31
CA ASN A 7 -5.15 -23.75 -1.15
C ASN A 7 -5.20 -22.23 -1.03
N ASN A 8 -6.42 -21.66 -0.96
CA ASN A 8 -6.54 -20.24 -0.66
C ASN A 8 -6.17 -20.03 0.81
N LEU A 9 -5.12 -19.26 1.07
CA LEU A 9 -4.72 -18.97 2.44
C LEU A 9 -5.60 -17.90 3.08
N ALA A 10 -6.18 -16.98 2.29
CA ALA A 10 -6.96 -15.84 2.74
C ALA A 10 -8.40 -16.20 3.17
N GLU A 11 -8.58 -17.36 3.79
CA GLU A 11 -9.87 -17.79 4.32
C GLU A 11 -10.19 -17.08 5.65
N GLN A 12 -11.48 -16.87 5.93
CA GLN A 12 -11.91 -16.29 7.20
C GLN A 12 -11.40 -17.10 8.40
N GLY A 13 -10.97 -16.40 9.45
CA GLY A 13 -10.41 -17.01 10.65
C GLY A 13 -8.93 -17.39 10.54
N THR A 14 -8.29 -17.20 9.38
CA THR A 14 -6.84 -17.32 9.23
C THR A 14 -6.15 -15.96 9.46
N PRO A 15 -4.84 -15.95 9.80
CA PRO A 15 -4.03 -14.72 9.80
C PRO A 15 -3.94 -14.02 8.43
N TYR A 16 -4.30 -14.70 7.35
CA TYR A 16 -4.27 -14.19 5.97
C TYR A 16 -5.63 -13.63 5.53
N ALA A 17 -6.70 -13.81 6.32
CA ALA A 17 -8.05 -13.34 5.99
C ALA A 17 -8.11 -11.88 5.53
N PRO A 18 -7.31 -10.93 6.06
CA PRO A 18 -7.32 -9.54 5.60
C PRO A 18 -6.93 -9.37 4.13
N LEU A 19 -6.07 -10.25 3.58
CA LEU A 19 -5.70 -10.24 2.16
C LEU A 19 -6.86 -10.56 1.23
N ALA A 20 -7.96 -11.13 1.73
CA ALA A 20 -9.15 -11.38 0.92
C ALA A 20 -9.82 -10.09 0.46
N ASP A 21 -9.61 -8.97 1.19
CA ASP A 21 -10.14 -7.62 0.93
C ASP A 21 -11.50 -7.65 0.20
N PRO A 22 -12.57 -8.16 0.85
CA PRO A 22 -13.82 -8.50 0.16
C PRO A 22 -14.55 -7.31 -0.45
N THR A 23 -14.15 -6.08 -0.09
CA THR A 23 -14.65 -4.83 -0.66
C THR A 23 -13.72 -4.22 -1.70
N GLY A 24 -12.49 -4.72 -1.82
CA GLY A 24 -11.51 -4.26 -2.79
C GLY A 24 -11.82 -4.73 -4.20
N VAL A 25 -11.41 -3.92 -5.18
CA VAL A 25 -11.47 -4.25 -6.61
C VAL A 25 -10.05 -4.19 -7.15
N ALA A 26 -9.25 -5.16 -6.73
CA ALA A 26 -7.82 -5.19 -7.01
C ALA A 26 -7.57 -5.42 -8.52
N VAL A 27 -6.79 -4.53 -9.13
CA VAL A 27 -6.40 -4.60 -10.55
C VAL A 27 -4.89 -4.81 -10.75
N ALA A 28 -4.09 -4.51 -9.73
CA ALA A 28 -2.64 -4.73 -9.73
C ALA A 28 -2.15 -5.03 -8.31
N VAL A 29 -0.98 -5.68 -8.23
CA VAL A 29 -0.31 -6.02 -6.97
C VAL A 29 1.20 -5.89 -7.14
N CYS A 30 1.88 -5.41 -6.10
CA CYS A 30 3.33 -5.53 -5.95
C CYS A 30 3.68 -5.78 -4.48
N ALA A 31 4.91 -6.21 -4.21
CA ALA A 31 5.37 -6.45 -2.85
C ALA A 31 6.84 -6.08 -2.69
N CYS A 32 7.17 -5.47 -1.55
CA CYS A 32 8.53 -5.08 -1.17
C CYS A 32 8.62 -4.81 0.34
N ASP A 33 9.84 -4.86 0.85
CA ASP A 33 10.17 -4.53 2.23
C ASP A 33 10.22 -3.01 2.41
N VAL A 34 9.05 -2.40 2.70
CA VAL A 34 8.89 -0.93 2.76
C VAL A 34 9.43 -0.37 4.08
N ASP A 35 9.34 -1.14 5.16
CA ASP A 35 9.82 -0.71 6.49
C ASP A 35 11.16 -1.32 6.90
N VAL A 36 11.81 -2.06 5.99
CA VAL A 36 13.19 -2.56 6.13
C VAL A 36 13.33 -3.56 7.28
N ASP A 37 12.28 -4.35 7.52
CA ASP A 37 12.27 -5.41 8.54
C ASP A 37 12.65 -6.79 7.98
N GLY A 38 12.88 -6.90 6.68
CA GLY A 38 13.23 -8.11 5.95
C GLY A 38 12.02 -8.93 5.49
N ARG A 39 10.79 -8.44 5.69
CA ARG A 39 9.56 -9.06 5.22
C ARG A 39 8.82 -8.10 4.29
N GLU A 40 8.36 -8.63 3.17
CA GLU A 40 7.63 -7.83 2.19
C GLU A 40 6.22 -7.47 2.67
N GLU A 41 5.87 -6.19 2.54
CA GLU A 41 4.50 -5.72 2.51
C GLU A 41 3.89 -5.92 1.12
N ILE A 42 2.58 -6.19 1.08
CA ILE A 42 1.85 -6.43 -0.18
C ILE A 42 0.94 -5.23 -0.47
N TYR A 43 1.19 -4.52 -1.57
CA TYR A 43 0.38 -3.41 -2.04
C TYR A 43 -0.65 -3.88 -3.07
N PHE A 44 -1.94 -3.64 -2.82
CA PHE A 44 -3.01 -3.86 -3.78
C PHE A 44 -3.51 -2.52 -4.31
N VAL A 45 -3.48 -2.38 -5.64
CA VAL A 45 -4.14 -1.28 -6.33
C VAL A 45 -5.61 -1.64 -6.50
N ASN A 46 -6.47 -0.95 -5.78
CA ASN A 46 -7.92 -1.07 -5.87
C ASN A 46 -8.47 0.04 -6.77
N ALA A 47 -9.14 -0.35 -7.85
CA ALA A 47 -9.63 0.60 -8.84
C ALA A 47 -11.10 0.38 -9.16
N GLU A 48 -11.89 1.45 -9.08
CA GLU A 48 -13.21 1.46 -9.68
C GLU A 48 -13.13 1.46 -11.22
N ALA A 49 -14.09 0.78 -11.83
CA ALA A 49 -14.24 0.69 -13.28
C ALA A 49 -14.80 1.98 -13.92
N ILE A 50 -15.24 2.96 -13.12
CA ILE A 50 -16.02 4.10 -13.59
C ILE A 50 -15.19 5.38 -13.53
N PHE A 51 -15.23 6.13 -14.63
CA PHE A 51 -14.48 7.35 -14.87
C PHE A 51 -14.83 8.46 -13.86
N GLY A 52 -13.81 9.10 -13.29
CA GLY A 52 -13.89 10.50 -12.81
C GLY A 52 -14.29 10.73 -11.35
N ASP A 53 -14.81 9.71 -10.65
CA ASP A 53 -15.15 9.83 -9.23
C ASP A 53 -13.99 9.36 -8.33
N ARG A 54 -13.88 9.97 -7.15
CA ARG A 54 -12.93 9.51 -6.12
C ARG A 54 -13.28 8.06 -5.75
N PRO A 55 -12.30 7.15 -5.65
CA PRO A 55 -12.56 5.77 -5.24
C PRO A 55 -13.32 5.75 -3.91
N THR A 56 -14.43 4.99 -3.85
CA THR A 56 -15.16 4.77 -2.58
C THR A 56 -14.42 3.81 -1.64
N PHE A 57 -13.37 3.16 -2.15
CA PHE A 57 -12.44 2.29 -1.42
C PHE A 57 -11.02 2.55 -1.93
N GLY A 58 -10.08 2.76 -1.01
CA GLY A 58 -8.68 3.04 -1.35
C GLY A 58 -7.86 1.77 -1.60
N ASP A 59 -6.63 1.97 -2.08
CA ASP A 59 -5.58 0.95 -2.14
C ASP A 59 -5.29 0.35 -0.75
N ARG A 60 -4.64 -0.83 -0.72
CA ARG A 60 -4.22 -1.50 0.52
C ARG A 60 -2.72 -1.67 0.54
N LEU A 61 -2.09 -1.50 1.70
CA LEU A 61 -0.72 -1.93 1.93
C LEU A 61 -0.70 -2.83 3.16
N PHE A 62 -0.64 -4.14 2.93
CA PHE A 62 -0.73 -5.11 4.01
C PHE A 62 0.65 -5.45 4.57
N LYS A 63 0.82 -5.19 5.87
CA LYS A 63 1.99 -5.62 6.66
C LYS A 63 1.62 -6.79 7.56
N TRP A 64 2.51 -7.78 7.67
CA TRP A 64 2.30 -8.87 8.61
C TRP A 64 2.62 -8.46 10.06
N GLN A 65 1.70 -8.75 10.96
CA GLN A 65 1.83 -8.51 12.39
C GLN A 65 2.18 -9.81 13.13
N ASN A 66 3.29 -9.79 13.87
CA ASN A 66 3.78 -10.87 14.72
C ASN A 66 3.43 -10.66 16.23
N ASN A 67 2.27 -10.06 16.58
CA ASN A 67 1.89 -9.81 17.99
C ASN A 67 0.67 -10.63 18.41
N SER A 68 0.07 -10.27 19.55
CA SER A 68 -1.12 -10.88 20.15
C SER A 68 -2.31 -11.04 19.19
N SER A 69 -2.34 -10.30 18.08
CA SER A 69 -3.18 -10.56 16.92
C SER A 69 -2.29 -10.91 15.73
N PHE A 70 -2.06 -12.20 15.49
CA PHE A 70 -1.31 -12.66 14.32
C PHE A 70 -2.09 -12.37 13.03
N GLY A 71 -1.44 -11.77 12.03
CA GLY A 71 -1.99 -11.65 10.68
C GLY A 71 -1.66 -10.36 9.95
N TYR A 72 -2.18 -10.21 8.74
CA TYR A 72 -1.99 -8.99 7.96
C TYR A 72 -2.79 -7.80 8.51
N GLN A 73 -2.17 -6.63 8.56
CA GLN A 73 -2.78 -5.35 8.89
C GLN A 73 -2.68 -4.44 7.68
N ASP A 74 -3.77 -3.76 7.34
CA ASP A 74 -3.74 -2.69 6.34
C ASP A 74 -3.15 -1.41 6.94
N LEU A 75 -1.99 -1.00 6.44
CA LEU A 75 -1.31 0.22 6.84
C LEU A 75 -2.04 1.47 6.32
N LEU A 76 -2.62 1.43 5.12
CA LEU A 76 -3.29 2.57 4.48
C LEU A 76 -4.65 2.86 5.12
N GLY A 77 -5.33 1.85 5.67
CA GLY A 77 -6.57 2.01 6.44
C GLY A 77 -6.37 2.64 7.83
N SER A 78 -5.14 2.93 8.24
CA SER A 78 -4.86 3.56 9.54
C SER A 78 -5.09 5.08 9.52
N VAL A 79 -5.38 5.66 10.69
CA VAL A 79 -5.54 7.12 10.85
C VAL A 79 -4.29 7.92 10.44
N TRP A 80 -3.12 7.27 10.44
CA TRP A 80 -1.84 7.86 10.08
C TRP A 80 -1.64 7.95 8.57
N ASN A 81 -2.11 6.96 7.81
CA ASN A 81 -1.78 6.83 6.38
C ASN A 81 -2.98 6.98 5.43
N GLN A 82 -4.21 7.08 5.94
CA GLN A 82 -5.43 7.26 5.12
C GLN A 82 -5.40 8.54 4.24
N HIS A 83 -4.49 9.48 4.53
CA HIS A 83 -4.29 10.68 3.72
C HIS A 83 -3.58 10.39 2.37
N LEU A 84 -2.97 9.21 2.22
CA LEU A 84 -2.25 8.78 1.02
C LEU A 84 -3.16 8.15 -0.04
N HIS A 85 -4.47 8.07 0.21
CA HIS A 85 -5.42 7.69 -0.83
C HIS A 85 -5.40 8.75 -1.94
N GLY A 86 -4.85 8.39 -3.09
CA GLY A 86 -4.69 9.27 -4.24
C GLY A 86 -6.01 9.84 -4.74
N ASN A 87 -5.95 11.01 -5.40
CA ASN A 87 -7.13 11.65 -6.00
C ASN A 87 -7.70 10.87 -7.19
N TYR A 88 -6.89 10.02 -7.82
CA TYR A 88 -7.22 9.26 -9.01
C TYR A 88 -7.00 7.77 -8.78
N PRO A 89 -7.83 6.89 -9.37
CA PRO A 89 -7.70 5.45 -9.18
C PRO A 89 -6.41 4.93 -9.83
N GLY A 90 -5.64 4.15 -9.09
CA GLY A 90 -4.40 3.51 -9.56
C GLY A 90 -4.64 2.51 -10.70
N ARG A 91 -3.62 2.25 -11.53
CA ARG A 91 -3.70 1.31 -12.67
C ARG A 91 -2.54 0.33 -12.76
N SER A 92 -1.39 0.68 -12.20
CA SER A 92 -0.25 -0.22 -12.07
C SER A 92 0.59 0.21 -10.88
N ALA A 93 1.23 -0.75 -10.23
CA ALA A 93 2.18 -0.48 -9.16
C ALA A 93 3.49 -1.24 -9.40
N VAL A 94 4.59 -0.67 -8.93
CA VAL A 94 5.90 -1.31 -8.89
C VAL A 94 6.60 -0.99 -7.59
N CYS A 95 7.33 -1.97 -7.06
CA CYS A 95 8.25 -1.75 -5.95
C CYS A 95 9.63 -1.36 -6.49
N LEU A 96 10.21 -0.32 -5.92
CA LEU A 96 11.43 0.28 -6.42
C LEU A 96 12.35 0.68 -5.27
N ASP A 97 13.57 0.15 -5.27
CA ASP A 97 14.66 0.70 -4.46
C ASP A 97 15.23 1.93 -5.19
N LEU A 98 14.68 3.10 -4.87
CA LEU A 98 14.97 4.36 -5.56
C LEU A 98 16.43 4.80 -5.41
N LEU A 99 17.03 4.50 -4.26
CA LEU A 99 18.35 4.98 -3.88
C LEU A 99 19.43 3.89 -3.96
N GLY A 100 19.05 2.64 -4.20
CA GLY A 100 19.96 1.49 -4.21
C GLY A 100 20.48 1.12 -2.82
N ASN A 101 19.75 1.49 -1.76
CA ASN A 101 20.15 1.30 -0.36
C ASN A 101 19.32 0.22 0.36
N GLY A 102 18.46 -0.50 -0.38
CA GLY A 102 17.56 -1.51 0.15
C GLY A 102 16.27 -0.97 0.74
N TRP A 103 16.00 0.33 0.62
CA TRP A 103 14.73 0.93 1.06
C TRP A 103 13.80 1.03 -0.13
N TYR A 104 12.66 0.35 -0.04
CA TYR A 104 11.73 0.26 -1.15
C TYR A 104 10.58 1.25 -1.02
N SER A 105 10.25 1.87 -2.15
CA SER A 105 9.06 2.68 -2.33
C SER A 105 8.09 1.95 -3.28
N VAL A 106 6.79 2.15 -3.08
CA VAL A 106 5.75 1.73 -4.02
C VAL A 106 5.44 2.88 -4.95
N VAL A 107 5.70 2.71 -6.23
CA VAL A 107 5.31 3.67 -7.27
C VAL A 107 3.99 3.24 -7.88
N VAL A 108 2.98 4.10 -7.81
CA VAL A 108 1.63 3.85 -8.35
C VAL A 108 1.36 4.81 -9.49
N ALA A 109 1.12 4.28 -10.69
CA ALA A 109 0.61 5.07 -11.80
C ALA A 109 -0.92 5.12 -11.71
N THR A 110 -1.52 6.29 -11.88
CA THR A 110 -2.97 6.47 -11.83
C THR A 110 -3.56 6.70 -13.22
N TYR A 111 -4.88 6.76 -13.31
CA TYR A 111 -5.52 7.22 -14.54
C TYR A 111 -5.14 8.68 -14.83
N SER A 112 -4.94 9.00 -16.11
CA SER A 112 -4.80 10.38 -16.56
C SER A 112 -6.16 11.05 -16.72
N PHE A 113 -6.30 12.26 -16.21
CA PHE A 113 -7.40 13.16 -16.52
C PHE A 113 -6.90 14.19 -17.54
N TYR A 114 -7.48 14.21 -18.75
CA TYR A 114 -7.04 15.07 -19.86
C TYR A 114 -5.54 14.98 -20.22
N GLY A 115 -4.95 13.78 -20.10
CA GLY A 115 -3.55 13.55 -20.48
C GLY A 115 -2.52 13.95 -19.42
N VAL A 116 -2.95 14.41 -18.24
CA VAL A 116 -2.11 14.60 -17.07
C VAL A 116 -2.54 13.61 -16.00
N SER A 117 -1.59 12.90 -15.40
CA SER A 117 -1.84 11.98 -14.30
C SER A 117 -0.79 12.21 -13.24
N GLU A 118 -1.24 12.23 -11.99
CA GLU A 118 -0.35 12.16 -10.84
C GLU A 118 0.02 10.69 -10.65
N PHE A 119 1.31 10.41 -10.50
CA PHE A 119 1.74 9.15 -9.91
C PHE A 119 2.05 9.40 -8.43
N ALA A 120 1.85 8.39 -7.59
CA ALA A 120 2.28 8.42 -6.20
C ALA A 120 3.59 7.64 -6.05
N VAL A 121 4.44 8.08 -5.14
CA VAL A 121 5.63 7.32 -4.70
C VAL A 121 5.53 7.21 -3.18
N ILE A 122 5.01 6.08 -2.71
CA ILE A 122 4.73 5.86 -1.30
C ILE A 122 5.93 5.15 -0.67
N GLU A 123 6.45 5.69 0.42
CA GLU A 123 7.56 5.12 1.18
C GLU A 123 7.39 5.35 2.68
N MET A 124 8.18 4.65 3.50
CA MET A 124 8.23 4.91 4.93
C MET A 124 8.80 6.32 5.21
N ASP A 125 8.13 7.07 6.08
CA ASP A 125 8.64 8.33 6.61
C ASP A 125 9.51 8.06 7.84
N ASP A 126 10.77 7.73 7.60
CA ASP A 126 11.79 7.49 8.64
C ASP A 126 12.09 8.70 9.52
N SER A 127 11.71 9.89 9.06
CA SER A 127 11.91 11.13 9.79
C SER A 127 10.75 11.46 10.75
N HIS A 128 9.62 10.78 10.63
CA HIS A 128 8.45 11.07 11.46
C HIS A 128 8.66 10.58 12.90
N PRO A 129 8.45 11.42 13.93
CA PRO A 129 8.82 11.10 15.31
C PRO A 129 8.03 9.94 15.92
N GLU A 130 6.80 9.73 15.44
CA GLU A 130 5.94 8.61 15.84
C GLU A 130 6.16 7.35 14.98
N ASN A 131 6.95 7.44 13.90
CA ASN A 131 7.27 6.27 13.09
C ASN A 131 8.20 5.36 13.90
N ASP A 132 7.79 4.12 14.06
CA ASP A 132 8.55 3.15 14.84
C ASP A 132 8.44 1.79 14.16
N PRO A 133 9.43 1.43 13.33
CA PRO A 133 9.51 0.12 12.70
C PRO A 133 9.56 -1.04 13.70
N GLN A 134 10.04 -0.79 14.92
CA GLN A 134 10.13 -1.83 15.95
C GLN A 134 8.82 -2.00 16.74
N SER A 135 8.12 -0.91 17.06
CA SER A 135 6.76 -0.96 17.64
C SER A 135 5.62 -1.05 16.62
N ARG A 136 5.98 -1.07 15.33
CA ARG A 136 5.15 -1.42 14.16
C ARG A 136 4.10 -0.39 13.79
N LEU A 137 4.26 0.85 14.28
CA LEU A 137 3.58 2.01 13.73
C LEU A 137 4.39 2.48 12.53
N ILE A 138 3.98 2.06 11.34
CA ILE A 138 4.60 2.49 10.09
C ILE A 138 3.84 3.70 9.56
N ILE A 139 4.52 4.84 9.54
CA ILE A 139 4.02 6.07 8.95
C ILE A 139 4.62 6.20 7.56
N LEU A 140 3.76 6.43 6.60
CA LEU A 140 4.09 6.50 5.19
C LEU A 140 3.96 7.95 4.70
N ARG A 141 4.66 8.27 3.62
CA ARG A 141 4.54 9.54 2.90
C ARG A 141 4.52 9.31 1.40
N ASP A 142 3.89 10.23 0.67
CA ASP A 142 4.03 10.32 -0.78
C ASP A 142 5.12 11.33 -1.13
N VAL A 143 6.21 10.88 -1.75
CA VAL A 143 7.34 11.73 -2.16
C VAL A 143 7.26 12.21 -3.61
N ALA A 144 6.25 11.77 -4.37
CA ALA A 144 5.98 12.33 -5.69
C ALA A 144 5.49 13.79 -5.59
N TYR A 145 4.84 14.12 -4.46
CA TYR A 145 4.38 15.46 -4.14
C TYR A 145 5.29 16.10 -3.07
N PRO A 146 6.17 17.06 -3.41
CA PRO A 146 6.91 17.78 -2.38
C PRO A 146 5.90 18.52 -1.48
N PRO A 147 6.15 18.61 -0.16
CA PRO A 147 5.29 19.36 0.73
C PRO A 147 5.15 20.77 0.17
N THR A 148 3.90 21.20 -0.05
CA THR A 148 3.59 22.59 -0.43
C THR A 148 4.34 23.50 0.52
N VAL A 149 5.32 24.24 0.00
CA VAL A 149 5.89 25.37 0.72
C VAL A 149 4.75 26.36 0.88
N VAL A 150 4.12 26.36 2.06
CA VAL A 150 3.21 27.44 2.43
C VAL A 150 4.10 28.66 2.58
N THR A 151 4.26 29.42 1.50
CA THR A 151 4.81 30.77 1.57
C THR A 151 3.82 31.58 2.38
N ALA A 152 4.24 32.00 3.58
CA ALA A 152 3.52 32.94 4.44
C ALA A 152 3.33 34.30 3.75
#